data_AF-A0A2Z6MBK1-F1
#
_entry.id   AF-A0A2Z6MBK1-F1
#
_cell.length_a   1.000
_cell.length_b   1.000
_cell.length_c   1.000
_cell.angle_alpha   90.00
_cell.angle_beta   90.00
_cell.angle_gamma   90.00
#
_symmetry.space_group_name_H-M   'P 1'
#
loop_
_entity.id
_entity.type
_entity.pdbx_description
1 polymer ?
#
loop_
_entity_poly.entity_id
_entity_poly.type
_entity_poly.pdbx_seq_one_letter_code
_entity_poly.pdbx_strand_id
1 'polypeptide(L)'
;MRVQLCFHVVNDLPEDTDLLSYCHEVGLNALTYEKNLTYYDINTGFLMISYEDFGASAFDKEMTTLLIVDDYGNLWNCILIYGSFPYKHFKIGGEWKRMVAARRIAVGDRIKLQCDRHGRDEFIFLTLDH
;
A
#
# COMPACT_ATOMS: atom_id res chain seq x y z
N MET A 1 22.35 -15.25 7.16
CA MET A 1 22.17 -14.63 8.48
C MET A 1 20.72 -14.84 8.87
N ARG A 2 20.43 -15.68 9.87
CA ARG A 2 19.05 -15.89 10.35
C ARG A 2 18.68 -14.69 11.19
N VAL A 3 17.67 -13.93 10.78
CA VAL A 3 17.10 -12.88 11.62
C VAL A 3 15.84 -13.45 12.26
N GLN A 4 15.82 -13.33 13.58
CA GLN A 4 14.82 -13.87 14.47
C GLN A 4 13.60 -12.94 14.48
N LEU A 5 12.42 -13.50 14.26
CA LEU A 5 11.15 -12.80 14.46
C LEU A 5 10.99 -12.57 15.98
N CYS A 6 11.17 -11.34 16.44
CA CYS A 6 10.79 -10.97 17.81
C CYS A 6 9.29 -10.74 17.86
N PHE A 7 8.52 -11.79 18.13
CA PHE A 7 7.16 -11.64 18.66
C PHE A 7 7.28 -11.24 20.13
N HIS A 8 7.32 -9.94 20.40
CA HIS A 8 6.88 -9.48 21.71
C HIS A 8 5.35 -9.50 21.70
N VAL A 9 4.77 -10.60 22.19
CA VAL A 9 3.40 -10.57 22.68
C VAL A 9 3.42 -9.64 23.89
N VAL A 10 2.99 -8.39 23.67
CA VAL A 10 2.75 -7.45 24.75
C VAL A 10 1.51 -7.98 25.48
N ASN A 11 1.71 -8.55 26.67
CA ASN A 11 0.65 -9.15 27.49
C ASN A 11 -0.30 -8.11 28.12
N ASP A 12 -0.27 -6.86 27.65
CA ASP A 12 -1.12 -5.76 28.11
C ASP A 12 -1.73 -5.07 26.89
N LEU A 13 -2.68 -5.74 26.22
CA LEU A 13 -3.48 -5.10 25.19
C LEU A 13 -4.30 -3.97 25.83
N PRO A 14 -4.19 -2.71 25.37
CA PRO A 14 -5.11 -1.67 25.78
C PRO A 14 -6.54 -2.05 25.36
N GLU A 15 -7.55 -1.71 26.17
CA GLU A 15 -8.97 -1.93 25.84
C GLU A 15 -9.36 -1.25 24.51
N ASP A 16 -8.63 -0.20 24.12
CA ASP A 16 -8.74 0.46 22.82
C ASP A 16 -7.80 -0.16 21.78
N THR A 17 -8.37 -0.98 20.90
CA THR A 17 -7.69 -1.50 19.71
C THR A 17 -7.32 -0.41 18.70
N ASP A 18 -7.83 0.82 18.88
CA ASP A 18 -7.54 1.99 18.04
C ASP A 18 -6.09 2.49 18.19
N LEU A 19 -5.36 2.04 19.20
CA LEU A 19 -3.95 2.40 19.43
C LEU A 19 -2.93 1.40 18.85
N LEU A 20 -3.38 0.31 18.24
CA LEU A 20 -2.51 -0.69 17.61
C LEU A 20 -2.25 -0.31 16.15
N SER A 21 -1.45 0.72 15.91
CA SER A 21 -0.88 0.95 14.57
C SER A 21 0.29 -0.01 14.36
N TYR A 22 0.19 -0.80 13.29
CA TYR A 22 1.29 -1.64 12.82
C TYR A 22 2.43 -0.73 12.34
N CYS A 23 3.55 -0.73 13.06
CA CYS A 23 4.72 0.03 12.66
C CYS A 23 5.43 -0.69 11.51
N HIS A 24 5.38 -0.10 10.32
CA HIS A 24 6.14 -0.58 9.17
C HIS A 24 7.64 -0.35 9.41
N GLU A 25 8.43 -1.41 9.62
CA GLU A 25 9.89 -1.33 9.54
C GLU A 25 10.33 -1.29 8.07
N VAL A 26 9.96 -0.24 7.34
CA VAL A 26 10.51 -0.01 6.00
C VAL A 26 11.92 0.56 6.18
N GLY A 27 12.92 -0.06 5.55
CA GLY A 27 14.31 0.36 5.69
C GLY A 27 14.51 1.85 5.38
N LEU A 28 15.57 2.45 5.93
CA LEU A 28 15.88 3.91 5.81
C LEU A 28 15.92 4.44 4.35
N ASN A 29 16.00 3.55 3.35
CA ASN A 29 16.05 3.87 1.93
C ASN A 29 14.72 3.57 1.19
N ALA A 30 13.61 3.44 1.89
CA ALA A 30 12.30 3.16 1.32
C ALA A 30 11.92 4.11 0.17
N LEU A 31 11.41 3.55 -0.93
CA LEU A 31 10.64 4.35 -1.88
C LEU A 31 9.36 4.78 -1.20
N THR A 32 9.06 6.07 -1.29
CA THR A 32 7.86 6.66 -0.71
C THR A 32 7.10 7.42 -1.79
N TYR A 33 5.78 7.28 -1.78
CA TYR A 33 4.88 8.00 -2.68
C TYR A 33 3.65 8.45 -1.93
N GLU A 34 3.26 9.70 -2.10
CA GLU A 34 2.10 10.28 -1.45
C GLU A 34 1.10 10.72 -2.49
N LYS A 35 -0.19 10.52 -2.20
CA LYS A 35 -1.27 10.85 -3.13
C LYS A 35 -2.52 11.27 -2.38
N ASN A 36 -3.12 12.39 -2.82
CA ASN A 36 -4.50 12.72 -2.50
C ASN A 36 -5.44 11.89 -3.41
N LEU A 37 -6.31 11.11 -2.80
CA LEU A 37 -7.18 10.20 -3.53
C LEU A 37 -8.27 10.95 -4.28
N THR A 38 -8.36 10.66 -5.57
CA THR A 38 -9.34 11.29 -6.47
C THR A 38 -10.65 10.53 -6.46
N TYR A 39 -11.68 11.12 -7.08
CA TYR A 39 -12.93 10.40 -7.36
C TYR A 39 -12.69 9.07 -8.07
N TYR A 40 -11.72 9.02 -8.99
CA TYR A 40 -11.40 7.81 -9.74
C TYR A 40 -10.86 6.71 -8.82
N ASP A 41 -9.92 7.06 -7.93
CA ASP A 41 -9.25 6.11 -7.04
C ASP A 41 -10.23 5.36 -6.13
N ILE A 42 -11.26 6.07 -5.68
CA ILE A 42 -12.27 5.53 -4.76
C ILE A 42 -13.42 4.83 -5.51
N ASN A 43 -13.97 5.46 -6.55
CA ASN A 43 -15.25 5.02 -7.11
C ASN A 43 -15.10 3.98 -8.22
N THR A 44 -13.96 3.92 -8.90
CA THR A 44 -13.76 2.95 -9.99
C THR A 44 -13.23 1.60 -9.52
N GLY A 45 -12.86 1.50 -8.23
CA GLY A 45 -12.23 0.30 -7.67
C GLY A 45 -10.77 0.12 -8.08
N PHE A 46 -10.13 1.17 -8.61
CA PHE A 46 -8.73 1.17 -8.98
C PHE A 46 -8.00 2.39 -8.41
N LEU A 47 -6.95 2.17 -7.64
CA LEU A 47 -5.94 3.19 -7.34
C LEU A 47 -5.04 3.38 -8.56
N MET A 48 -4.96 4.60 -9.08
CA MET A 48 -4.11 4.92 -10.23
C MET A 48 -2.77 5.47 -9.78
N ILE A 49 -1.66 4.87 -10.21
CA ILE A 49 -0.31 5.34 -9.93
C ILE A 49 0.36 5.73 -11.25
N SER A 50 0.98 6.91 -11.31
CA SER A 50 1.77 7.30 -12.49
C SER A 50 2.91 6.30 -12.70
N TYR A 51 3.23 5.98 -13.95
CA TYR A 51 4.42 5.18 -14.23
C TYR A 51 5.71 5.91 -13.83
N GLU A 52 5.72 7.24 -13.83
CA GLU A 52 6.92 8.00 -13.52
C GLU A 52 7.31 7.87 -12.03
N ASP A 53 8.60 8.09 -11.76
CA ASP A 53 9.21 8.07 -10.42
C ASP A 53 8.92 6.78 -9.63
N PHE A 54 7.94 6.83 -8.73
CA PHE A 54 7.56 5.72 -7.87
C PHE A 54 7.09 4.52 -8.67
N GLY A 55 6.22 4.70 -9.68
CA GLY A 55 5.66 3.57 -10.42
C GLY A 55 6.74 2.74 -11.14
N ALA A 56 7.70 3.42 -11.79
CA ALA A 56 8.80 2.78 -12.50
C ALA A 56 9.83 2.14 -11.56
N SER A 57 9.92 2.64 -10.33
CA SER A 57 10.86 2.14 -9.32
C SER A 57 10.27 1.00 -8.49
N ALA A 58 8.96 1.05 -8.23
CA ALA A 58 8.25 0.11 -7.37
C ALA A 58 7.68 -1.10 -8.12
N PHE A 59 7.35 -0.95 -9.42
CA PHE A 59 6.61 -1.97 -10.15
C PHE A 59 7.30 -2.43 -11.43
N ASP A 60 7.29 -3.75 -11.65
CA ASP A 60 7.56 -4.34 -12.95
C ASP A 60 6.30 -4.28 -13.82
N LYS A 61 6.45 -4.06 -15.12
CA LYS A 61 5.33 -4.08 -16.08
C LYS A 61 4.74 -5.47 -16.27
N GLU A 62 5.51 -6.51 -16.00
CA GLU A 62 5.07 -7.92 -16.09
C GLU A 62 4.40 -8.40 -14.80
N MET A 63 4.50 -7.62 -13.71
CA MET A 63 3.85 -7.92 -12.44
C MET A 63 2.33 -7.78 -12.58
N THR A 64 1.60 -8.80 -12.14
CA THR A 64 0.13 -8.87 -12.26
C THR A 64 -0.59 -8.82 -10.92
N THR A 65 0.12 -9.04 -9.81
CA THR A 65 -0.41 -9.09 -8.45
C THR A 65 0.54 -8.40 -7.49
N LEU A 66 -0.01 -7.80 -6.43
CA LEU A 66 0.72 -7.27 -5.29
C LEU A 66 -0.14 -7.39 -4.03
N LEU A 67 0.49 -7.42 -2.86
CA LEU A 67 -0.12 -7.33 -1.55
C LEU A 67 0.02 -5.91 -1.03
N ILE A 68 -1.10 -5.29 -0.66
CA ILE A 68 -1.07 -4.08 0.16
C ILE A 68 -1.14 -4.50 1.62
N VAL A 69 -0.23 -3.98 2.44
CA VAL A 69 -0.29 -4.07 3.90
C VAL A 69 -0.78 -2.73 4.43
N ASP A 70 -1.90 -2.71 5.13
CA ASP A 70 -2.40 -1.47 5.74
C ASP A 70 -1.81 -1.21 7.14
N ASP A 71 -2.15 -0.05 7.71
CA ASP A 71 -1.73 0.40 9.05
C ASP A 71 -2.15 -0.52 10.20
N TYR A 72 -3.00 -1.51 9.97
CA TYR A 72 -3.39 -2.50 10.98
C TYR A 72 -2.72 -3.86 10.72
N GLY A 73 -1.80 -3.93 9.76
CA GLY A 73 -1.10 -5.15 9.36
C GLY A 73 -1.94 -6.11 8.52
N ASN A 74 -3.12 -5.70 8.02
CA ASN A 74 -3.93 -6.55 7.17
C ASN A 74 -3.36 -6.60 5.75
N LEU A 75 -3.34 -7.81 5.19
CA LEU A 75 -2.89 -8.07 3.82
C LEU A 75 -4.08 -8.05 2.85
N TRP A 76 -3.95 -7.29 1.78
CA TRP A 76 -4.97 -7.13 0.73
C TRP A 76 -4.40 -7.55 -0.61
N ASN A 77 -4.93 -8.63 -1.17
CA ASN A 77 -4.46 -9.21 -2.43
C ASN A 77 -5.01 -8.41 -3.61
N CYS A 78 -4.14 -7.59 -4.19
CA CYS A 78 -4.47 -6.65 -5.24
C CYS A 78 -3.94 -7.14 -6.59
N ILE A 79 -4.65 -6.74 -7.64
CA ILE A 79 -4.17 -6.92 -9.01
C ILE A 79 -3.45 -5.65 -9.46
N LEU A 80 -2.41 -5.82 -10.26
CA LEU A 80 -1.67 -4.74 -10.88
C LEU A 80 -1.85 -4.80 -12.40
N ILE A 81 -2.22 -3.66 -12.98
CA ILE A 81 -2.44 -3.56 -14.43
C ILE A 81 -1.61 -2.39 -14.95
N TYR A 82 -0.66 -2.68 -15.84
CA TYR A 82 0.05 -1.65 -16.58
C TYR A 82 -0.79 -1.16 -17.78
N GLY A 83 -0.89 0.16 -17.95
CA GLY A 83 -1.52 0.80 -19.10
C GLY A 83 -0.61 1.88 -19.69
N SER A 84 -0.68 2.10 -21.00
CA SER A 84 0.15 3.08 -21.71
C SER A 84 -0.62 4.23 -22.38
N PHE A 85 -1.95 4.14 -22.46
CA PHE A 85 -2.82 5.14 -23.06
C PHE A 85 -3.86 5.65 -22.04
N PRO A 86 -4.14 6.97 -21.96
CA PRO A 86 -3.50 8.07 -22.69
C PRO A 86 -2.07 8.39 -22.21
N TYR A 87 -1.70 7.90 -21.03
CA TYR A 87 -0.36 8.03 -20.44
C TYR A 87 0.06 6.71 -19.80
N LYS A 88 1.36 6.53 -19.54
CA LYS A 88 1.86 5.35 -18.83
C LYS A 88 1.45 5.40 -17.35
N HIS A 89 0.78 4.35 -16.89
CA HIS A 89 0.30 4.25 -15.51
C HIS A 89 0.18 2.80 -15.07
N PHE A 90 0.09 2.62 -13.76
CA PHE A 90 -0.35 1.39 -13.14
C PHE A 90 -1.72 1.60 -12.51
N LYS A 91 -2.55 0.56 -12.54
CA LYS A 91 -3.80 0.49 -11.78
C LYS A 91 -3.68 -0.63 -10.76
N ILE A 92 -3.96 -0.31 -9.51
CA ILE A 92 -4.04 -1.28 -8.42
C ILE A 92 -5.52 -1.52 -8.14
N GLY A 93 -6.00 -2.72 -8.43
CA GLY A 93 -7.40 -3.13 -8.24
C GLY A 93 -7.53 -4.34 -7.33
N GLY A 94 -8.59 -5.13 -7.52
CA GLY A 94 -8.82 -6.34 -6.72
C GLY A 94 -9.31 -5.98 -5.31
N GLU A 95 -8.60 -6.42 -4.29
CA GLU A 95 -9.00 -6.13 -2.90
C GLU A 95 -8.83 -4.66 -2.47
N TRP A 96 -8.24 -3.80 -3.31
CA TRP A 96 -8.24 -2.34 -3.12
C TRP A 96 -9.62 -1.80 -2.74
N LYS A 97 -10.68 -2.17 -3.49
CA LYS A 97 -12.04 -1.70 -3.21
C LYS A 97 -12.57 -2.19 -1.86
N ARG A 98 -12.19 -3.41 -1.46
CA ARG A 98 -12.56 -3.99 -0.16
C ARG A 98 -11.85 -3.27 0.98
N MET A 99 -10.57 -2.96 0.81
CA MET A 99 -9.77 -2.19 1.75
C MET A 99 -10.33 -0.77 1.92
N VAL A 100 -10.63 -0.06 0.83
CA VAL A 100 -11.27 1.26 0.85
C VAL A 100 -12.55 1.25 1.69
N ALA A 101 -13.41 0.25 1.51
CA ALA A 101 -14.63 0.11 2.30
C ALA A 101 -14.33 -0.22 3.78
N ALA A 102 -13.40 -1.13 4.05
CA ALA A 102 -13.04 -1.55 5.41
C ALA A 102 -12.39 -0.42 6.23
N ARG A 103 -11.60 0.44 5.56
CA ARG A 103 -10.88 1.57 6.13
C ARG A 103 -11.62 2.90 6.01
N ARG A 104 -12.82 2.89 5.43
CA ARG A 104 -13.66 4.08 5.21
C ARG A 104 -12.92 5.22 4.49
N ILE A 105 -12.03 4.84 3.57
CA ILE A 105 -11.22 5.79 2.80
C ILE A 105 -12.15 6.57 1.86
N ALA A 106 -12.01 7.88 1.83
CA ALA A 106 -12.84 8.81 1.09
C ALA A 106 -12.04 9.58 0.03
N VAL A 107 -12.79 10.24 -0.87
CA VAL A 107 -12.21 11.15 -1.85
C VAL A 107 -11.63 12.35 -1.10
N GLY A 108 -10.38 12.69 -1.41
CA GLY A 108 -9.64 13.76 -0.75
C GLY A 108 -8.69 13.27 0.35
N ASP A 109 -8.84 12.04 0.84
CA ASP A 109 -7.91 11.46 1.80
C ASP A 109 -6.50 11.36 1.20
N ARG A 110 -5.49 11.58 2.03
CA ARG A 110 -4.09 11.44 1.64
C ARG A 110 -3.57 10.10 2.09
N ILE A 111 -2.96 9.38 1.16
CA ILE A 111 -2.27 8.12 1.44
C ILE A 111 -0.78 8.28 1.22
N LYS A 112 -0.02 7.48 1.96
CA LYS A 112 1.41 7.27 1.76
C LYS A 112 1.64 5.79 1.44
N LEU A 113 2.32 5.53 0.33
CA LEU A 113 2.76 4.21 -0.08
C LEU A 113 4.26 4.09 0.14
N GLN A 114 4.70 2.95 0.68
CA GLN A 114 6.11 2.66 0.88
C GLN A 114 6.48 1.25 0.43
N CYS A 115 7.66 1.09 -0.15
CA CYS A 115 8.26 -0.21 -0.48
C CYS A 115 9.80 -0.14 -0.41
N ASP A 116 10.45 -1.29 -0.29
CA ASP A 116 11.91 -1.37 -0.29
C ASP A 116 12.46 -1.16 -1.72
N ARG A 117 13.55 -0.39 -1.85
CA ARG A 117 14.28 -0.15 -3.11
C ARG A 117 14.97 -1.39 -3.65
N HIS A 118 15.21 -2.40 -2.82
CA HIS A 118 16.15 -3.48 -3.15
C HIS A 118 15.53 -4.82 -3.52
N GLY A 119 14.20 -4.95 -3.47
CA GLY A 119 13.53 -6.24 -3.63
C GLY A 119 12.37 -6.15 -4.60
N ARG A 120 12.24 -7.19 -5.42
CA ARG A 120 11.07 -7.54 -6.24
C ARG A 120 9.89 -7.89 -5.33
N ASP A 121 9.58 -7.02 -4.39
CA ASP A 121 8.69 -7.34 -3.30
C ASP A 121 7.27 -7.08 -3.77
N GLU A 122 6.46 -8.11 -3.64
CA GLU A 122 5.03 -8.06 -3.89
C GLU A 122 4.32 -7.12 -2.90
N PHE A 123 5.01 -6.50 -1.95
CA PHE A 123 4.43 -5.77 -0.83
C PHE A 123 4.53 -4.25 -1.00
N ILE A 124 3.38 -3.59 -0.88
CA ILE A 124 3.28 -2.15 -0.69
C ILE A 124 2.69 -1.90 0.71
N PHE A 125 3.36 -1.08 1.51
CA PHE A 125 2.82 -0.60 2.77
C PHE A 125 2.01 0.67 2.52
N LEU A 126 0.79 0.73 3.03
CA LEU A 126 -0.11 1.87 2.90
C LEU A 126 -0.42 2.44 4.28
N THR A 127 -0.17 3.74 4.42
CA THR A 127 -0.56 4.53 5.57
C THR A 127 -1.54 5.64 5.19
N LEU A 128 -2.55 5.86 6.03
CA LEU A 128 -3.46 7.00 5.95
C LEU A 128 -2.89 8.19 6.73
N ASP A 129 -2.73 9.34 6.08
CA ASP A 129 -2.37 10.58 6.77
C ASP A 129 -3.67 11.23 7.30
N HIS A 130 -3.88 11.17 8.61
CA HIS A 130 -4.97 11.86 9.32
C HIS A 130 -4.59 13.27 9.77
#